data_AF-A0A1X0NXL4-F1
#
_entry.id   AF-A0A1X0NXL4-F1
#
_cell.length_a   1.000
_cell.length_b   1.000
_cell.length_c   1.000
_cell.angle_alpha   90.00
_cell.angle_beta   90.00
_cell.angle_gamma   90.00
#
_symmetry.space_group_name_H-M   'P 1'
#
loop_
_entity.id
_entity.type
_entity.pdbx_description
1 polymer ?
#
loop_
_entity_poly.entity_id
_entity_poly.type
_entity_poly.pdbx_seq_one_letter_code
_entity_poly.pdbx_strand_id
1 'polypeptide(L)'
;MCPLAGGSQAVNELQVFLRAVSATQRRWAKRIATQEAKVRRLMIFEENCRKKLRKSVLRSTNEQLKYLVSTDPLGSMEVKLPPRGAFSAFNIPVKQASGFSVFAMARLHAFPAAVPEVSQMSFIADLLSAWEILPPRKKEEYEAFAESIRNSSSGSCLGQNDDQSSTDLMDEDNSTWESRAYSSFLREGRQQLEASVGPLKDSDWLSIAPKEWESITLRQKRVYSRQ
;
A
#
# COMPACT_ATOMS: atom_id res chain seq x y z
N MET A 1 82.43 -41.57 43.05
CA MET A 1 81.00 -41.23 42.99
C MET A 1 80.56 -41.32 41.53
N CYS A 2 79.66 -42.25 41.19
CA CYS A 2 79.31 -42.52 39.79
C CYS A 2 78.26 -41.52 39.26
N PRO A 3 78.58 -40.70 38.24
CA PRO A 3 77.67 -39.70 37.67
C PRO A 3 76.48 -40.31 36.91
N LEU A 4 76.55 -41.61 36.60
CA LEU A 4 75.50 -42.37 35.89
C LEU A 4 74.20 -42.54 36.69
N ALA A 5 74.28 -42.54 38.03
CA ALA A 5 73.09 -42.70 38.88
C ALA A 5 72.16 -41.48 38.82
N GLY A 6 72.73 -40.27 38.78
CA GLY A 6 71.96 -39.02 38.66
C GLY A 6 71.29 -38.86 37.29
N GLY A 7 71.97 -39.30 36.22
CA GLY A 7 71.39 -39.29 34.87
C GLY A 7 70.18 -40.22 34.72
N SER A 8 70.26 -41.43 35.29
CA SER A 8 69.13 -42.37 35.28
C SER A 8 67.91 -41.86 36.06
N GLN A 9 68.15 -41.21 37.20
CA GLN A 9 67.08 -40.61 37.99
C GLN A 9 66.38 -39.46 37.25
N ALA A 10 67.15 -38.55 36.64
CA ALA A 10 66.59 -37.42 35.88
C ALA A 10 65.72 -37.89 34.69
N VAL A 11 66.12 -38.95 34.00
CA VAL A 11 65.33 -39.53 32.90
C VAL A 11 64.01 -40.12 33.42
N ASN A 12 64.03 -40.80 34.56
CA ASN A 12 62.81 -41.35 35.18
C ASN A 12 61.84 -40.24 35.61
N GLU A 13 62.34 -39.16 36.22
CA GLU A 13 61.54 -38.01 36.64
C GLU A 13 60.90 -37.31 35.43
N LEU A 14 61.66 -37.10 34.36
CA LEU A 14 61.15 -36.59 33.08
C LEU A 14 60.05 -37.48 32.49
N GLN A 15 60.21 -38.81 32.58
CA GLN A 15 59.23 -39.75 32.06
C GLN A 15 57.92 -39.73 32.87
N VAL A 16 58.00 -39.56 34.19
CA VAL A 16 56.84 -39.37 35.07
C VAL A 16 56.15 -38.04 34.75
N PHE A 17 56.90 -36.96 34.60
CA PHE A 17 56.38 -35.66 34.25
C PHE A 17 55.65 -35.68 32.90
N LEU A 18 56.28 -36.26 31.86
CA LEU A 18 55.65 -36.43 30.54
C LEU A 18 54.36 -37.25 30.60
N ARG A 19 54.32 -38.32 31.40
CA ARG A 19 53.07 -39.08 31.63
C ARG A 19 52.01 -38.21 32.29
N ALA A 20 52.36 -37.45 33.32
CA ALA A 20 51.43 -36.56 34.02
C ALA A 20 50.86 -35.48 33.07
N VAL A 21 51.71 -34.84 32.28
CA VAL A 21 51.32 -33.86 31.26
C VAL A 21 50.42 -34.49 30.18
N SER A 22 50.75 -35.68 29.70
CA SER A 22 49.89 -36.38 28.72
C SER A 22 48.51 -36.73 29.28
N ALA A 23 48.43 -37.02 30.59
CA ALA A 23 47.19 -37.35 31.27
C ALA A 23 46.33 -36.11 31.52
N THR A 24 46.94 -34.98 31.88
CA THR A 24 46.22 -33.69 32.02
C THR A 24 45.73 -33.21 30.66
N GLN A 25 46.57 -33.27 29.61
CA GLN A 25 46.17 -32.91 28.24
C GLN A 25 44.97 -33.74 27.76
N ARG A 26 44.96 -35.05 28.03
CA ARG A 26 43.79 -35.91 27.74
C ARG A 26 42.53 -35.50 28.51
N ARG A 27 42.64 -35.11 29.79
CA ARG A 27 41.48 -34.61 30.56
C ARG A 27 40.97 -33.29 30.00
N TRP A 28 41.87 -32.38 29.64
CA TRP A 28 41.51 -31.10 29.02
C TRP A 28 40.81 -31.31 27.68
N ALA A 29 41.36 -32.16 26.81
CA ALA A 29 40.73 -32.52 25.54
C ALA A 29 39.32 -33.09 25.72
N LYS A 30 39.11 -33.98 26.70
CA LYS A 30 37.77 -34.50 27.04
C LYS A 30 36.83 -33.38 27.50
N ARG A 31 37.28 -32.48 28.38
CA ARG A 31 36.46 -31.36 28.85
C ARG A 31 36.08 -30.42 27.70
N ILE A 32 37.05 -30.06 26.85
CA ILE A 32 36.81 -29.22 25.67
C ILE A 32 35.77 -29.89 24.75
N ALA A 33 35.96 -31.16 24.40
CA ALA A 33 35.03 -31.89 23.55
C ALA A 33 33.61 -31.94 24.14
N THR A 34 33.47 -32.11 25.46
CA THR A 34 32.15 -32.07 26.12
C THR A 34 31.49 -30.69 26.05
N GLN A 35 32.26 -29.61 26.18
CA GLN A 35 31.74 -28.25 26.09
C GLN A 35 31.39 -27.88 24.65
N GLU A 36 32.24 -28.24 23.67
CA GLU A 36 31.92 -28.10 22.26
C GLU A 36 30.64 -28.83 21.87
N ALA A 37 30.45 -30.06 22.36
CA ALA A 37 29.23 -30.82 22.12
C ALA A 37 27.98 -30.12 22.71
N LYS A 38 28.10 -29.49 23.89
CA LYS A 38 27.02 -28.69 24.48
C LYS A 38 26.73 -27.45 23.64
N VAL A 39 27.75 -26.72 23.20
CA VAL A 39 27.60 -25.52 22.34
C VAL A 39 26.94 -25.90 21.01
N ARG A 40 27.39 -26.98 20.35
CA ARG A 40 26.76 -27.46 19.10
C ARG A 40 25.27 -27.77 19.28
N ARG A 41 24.87 -28.38 20.40
CA ARG A 41 23.44 -28.64 20.70
C ARG A 41 22.64 -27.34 20.86
N LEU A 42 23.20 -26.35 21.55
CA LEU A 42 22.56 -25.05 21.73
C LEU A 42 22.42 -24.30 20.40
N MET A 43 23.44 -24.33 19.54
CA MET A 43 23.36 -23.73 18.19
C MET A 43 22.26 -24.37 17.34
N ILE A 44 22.15 -25.71 17.35
CA ILE A 44 21.07 -26.41 16.64
C ILE A 44 19.68 -26.01 17.19
N PHE A 45 19.56 -25.85 18.51
CA PHE A 45 18.31 -25.42 19.14
C PHE A 45 17.95 -23.98 18.74
N GLU A 46 18.91 -23.05 18.76
CA GLU A 46 18.72 -21.66 18.33
C GLU A 46 18.28 -21.58 16.86
N GLU A 47 18.95 -22.32 15.97
CA GLU A 47 18.60 -22.44 14.55
C GLU A 47 17.15 -22.93 14.37
N ASN A 48 16.73 -23.92 15.15
CA ASN A 48 15.36 -24.45 15.13
C ASN A 48 14.34 -23.42 15.64
N CYS A 49 14.65 -22.70 16.72
CA CYS A 49 13.80 -21.62 17.23
C CYS A 49 13.67 -20.49 16.20
N ARG A 50 14.76 -20.07 15.57
CA ARG A 50 14.76 -19.07 14.49
C ARG A 50 13.91 -19.52 13.31
N LYS A 51 14.02 -20.78 12.89
CA LYS A 51 13.17 -21.35 11.82
C LYS A 51 11.70 -21.39 12.20
N LYS A 52 11.36 -21.77 13.44
CA LYS A 52 9.98 -21.75 13.95
C LYS A 52 9.41 -20.34 14.01
N LEU A 53 10.20 -19.38 14.51
CA LEU A 53 9.80 -17.97 14.57
C LEU A 53 9.53 -17.42 13.17
N ARG A 54 10.43 -17.64 12.21
CA ARG A 54 10.22 -17.23 10.80
C ARG A 54 8.94 -17.84 10.23
N LYS A 55 8.70 -19.14 10.43
CA LYS A 55 7.46 -19.79 9.97
C LYS A 55 6.21 -19.23 10.66
N SER A 56 6.27 -18.94 11.95
CA SER A 56 5.15 -18.37 12.72
C SER A 56 4.83 -16.95 12.28
N VAL A 57 5.84 -16.11 12.13
CA VAL A 57 5.68 -14.73 11.65
C VAL A 57 5.12 -14.74 10.24
N LEU A 58 5.70 -15.51 9.32
CA LEU A 58 5.20 -15.64 7.95
C LEU A 58 3.78 -16.21 7.89
N ARG A 59 3.43 -17.15 8.77
CA ARG A 59 2.06 -17.69 8.84
C ARG A 59 1.08 -16.65 9.35
N SER A 60 1.43 -15.94 10.43
CA SER A 60 0.60 -14.87 11.00
C SER A 60 0.41 -13.73 10.03
N THR A 61 1.46 -13.30 9.32
CA THR A 61 1.34 -12.23 8.32
C THR A 61 0.57 -12.70 7.10
N ASN A 62 0.72 -13.97 6.67
CA ASN A 62 -0.07 -14.54 5.58
C ASN A 62 -1.55 -14.68 5.97
N GLU A 63 -1.85 -15.09 7.21
CA GLU A 63 -3.22 -15.13 7.74
C GLU A 63 -3.79 -13.71 7.85
N GLN A 64 -3.04 -12.74 8.37
CA GLN A 64 -3.46 -11.33 8.38
C GLN A 64 -3.69 -10.78 6.97
N LEU A 65 -2.82 -11.11 6.00
CA LEU A 65 -3.01 -10.72 4.59
C LEU A 65 -4.23 -11.43 3.99
N LYS A 66 -4.47 -12.70 4.28
CA LYS A 66 -5.67 -13.41 3.85
C LYS A 66 -6.92 -12.80 4.45
N TYR A 67 -6.88 -12.46 5.73
CA TYR A 67 -7.97 -11.73 6.40
C TYR A 67 -8.21 -10.42 5.67
N LEU A 68 -7.19 -9.56 5.50
CA LEU A 68 -7.31 -8.30 4.78
C LEU A 68 -7.82 -8.46 3.34
N VAL A 69 -7.39 -9.48 2.60
CA VAL A 69 -7.86 -9.77 1.23
C VAL A 69 -9.28 -10.34 1.22
N SER A 70 -9.68 -11.10 2.24
CA SER A 70 -11.03 -11.70 2.36
C SER A 70 -12.06 -10.74 2.97
N THR A 71 -11.63 -9.80 3.81
CA THR A 71 -12.42 -8.68 4.35
C THR A 71 -12.34 -7.46 3.45
N ASP A 72 -11.69 -7.56 2.29
CA ASP A 72 -11.76 -6.57 1.24
C ASP A 72 -12.85 -6.99 0.24
N PRO A 73 -14.13 -6.61 0.48
CA PRO A 73 -15.19 -6.84 -0.50
C PRO A 73 -14.97 -6.06 -1.80
N LEU A 74 -13.91 -5.23 -1.88
CA LEU A 74 -13.67 -4.28 -2.95
C LEU A 74 -12.46 -4.66 -3.82
N GLY A 75 -11.36 -5.19 -3.32
CA GLY A 75 -10.13 -5.39 -4.11
C GLY A 75 -10.14 -6.54 -5.11
N SER A 76 -10.90 -7.62 -4.86
CA SER A 76 -10.71 -8.89 -5.60
C SER A 76 -11.60 -9.06 -6.84
N MET A 77 -12.53 -8.16 -7.11
CA MET A 77 -13.55 -8.38 -8.15
C MET A 77 -13.30 -7.47 -9.35
N GLU A 78 -13.16 -8.05 -10.54
CA GLU A 78 -13.24 -7.32 -11.81
C GLU A 78 -14.65 -6.71 -11.90
N VAL A 79 -14.76 -5.44 -11.49
CA VAL A 79 -16.04 -4.75 -11.48
C VAL A 79 -16.44 -4.49 -12.93
N LYS A 80 -17.47 -5.19 -13.39
CA LYS A 80 -18.05 -5.00 -14.72
C LYS A 80 -18.53 -3.56 -14.84
N LEU A 81 -18.24 -2.92 -15.98
CA LEU A 81 -18.66 -1.54 -16.25
C LEU A 81 -20.19 -1.42 -16.11
N PRO A 82 -20.69 -0.38 -15.42
CA PRO A 82 -22.12 -0.23 -15.19
C PRO A 82 -22.86 0.03 -16.52
N PRO A 83 -24.09 -0.51 -16.70
CA PRO A 83 -24.91 -0.21 -17.87
C PRO A 83 -25.14 1.29 -18.00
N ARG A 84 -25.09 1.88 -19.20
CA ARG A 84 -25.23 3.34 -19.39
C ARG A 84 -26.51 3.95 -18.79
N GLY A 85 -27.61 3.19 -18.74
CA GLY A 85 -28.87 3.61 -18.11
C GLY A 85 -28.87 3.63 -16.58
N ALA A 86 -27.82 3.11 -15.94
CA ALA A 86 -27.61 3.16 -14.51
C ALA A 86 -27.47 4.60 -13.97
N PHE A 87 -26.70 5.43 -14.67
CA PHE A 87 -26.40 6.79 -14.22
C PHE A 87 -27.66 7.65 -14.10
N SER A 88 -28.63 7.46 -15.02
CA SER A 88 -29.95 8.08 -14.95
C SER A 88 -30.83 7.57 -13.81
N ALA A 89 -30.66 6.32 -13.36
CA ALA A 89 -31.45 5.74 -12.28
C ALA A 89 -31.01 6.24 -10.88
N PHE A 90 -29.76 6.69 -10.74
CA PHE A 90 -29.20 7.25 -9.51
C PHE A 90 -29.08 8.79 -9.52
N ASN A 91 -29.75 9.47 -10.46
CA ASN A 91 -29.72 10.93 -10.63
C ASN A 91 -28.31 11.54 -10.83
N ILE A 92 -27.32 10.77 -11.32
CA ILE A 92 -26.00 11.31 -11.66
C ILE A 92 -26.11 12.04 -13.01
N PRO A 93 -25.87 13.37 -13.08
CA PRO A 93 -25.87 14.08 -14.34
C PRO A 93 -24.74 13.54 -15.23
N VAL A 94 -25.12 13.03 -16.41
CA VAL A 94 -24.20 12.40 -17.38
C VAL A 94 -23.04 13.32 -17.79
N LYS A 95 -23.25 14.65 -17.71
CA LYS A 95 -22.24 15.69 -17.99
C LYS A 95 -21.18 15.85 -16.90
N GLN A 96 -21.46 15.42 -15.67
CA GLN A 96 -20.57 15.51 -14.51
C GLN A 96 -19.98 14.16 -14.10
N ALA A 97 -20.23 13.10 -14.88
CA ALA A 97 -19.68 11.78 -14.62
C ALA A 97 -18.14 11.83 -14.71
N SER A 98 -17.44 11.48 -13.62
CA SER A 98 -15.99 11.29 -13.54
C SER A 98 -15.63 9.80 -13.48
N GLY A 99 -14.36 9.43 -13.66
CA GLY A 99 -13.91 8.04 -13.48
C GLY A 99 -14.26 7.47 -12.10
N PHE A 100 -14.24 8.32 -11.05
CA PHE A 100 -14.70 7.94 -9.71
C PHE A 100 -16.20 7.64 -9.69
N SER A 101 -17.04 8.45 -10.34
CA SER A 101 -18.49 8.19 -10.42
C SER A 101 -18.80 6.87 -11.13
N VAL A 102 -18.04 6.53 -12.18
CA VAL A 102 -18.15 5.24 -12.86
C VAL A 102 -17.76 4.10 -11.93
N PHE A 103 -16.66 4.26 -11.19
CA PHE A 103 -16.20 3.29 -10.20
C PHE A 103 -17.23 3.10 -9.07
N ALA A 104 -17.70 4.18 -8.46
CA ALA A 104 -18.73 4.14 -7.41
C ALA A 104 -20.01 3.46 -7.91
N MET A 105 -20.45 3.78 -9.13
CA MET A 105 -21.60 3.15 -9.76
C MET A 105 -21.40 1.68 -10.08
N ALA A 106 -20.21 1.30 -10.58
CA ALA A 106 -19.87 -0.09 -10.84
C ALA A 106 -19.96 -0.92 -9.53
N ARG A 107 -19.58 -0.32 -8.40
CA ARG A 107 -19.67 -0.93 -7.07
C ARG A 107 -21.09 -1.02 -6.55
N LEU A 108 -21.86 0.07 -6.65
CA LEU A 108 -23.27 0.11 -6.25
C LEU A 108 -24.11 -0.91 -7.02
N HIS A 109 -23.81 -1.09 -8.32
CA HIS A 109 -24.46 -2.11 -9.13
C HIS A 109 -24.03 -3.54 -8.84
N ALA A 110 -22.79 -3.75 -8.41
CA ALA A 110 -22.30 -5.07 -8.04
C ALA A 110 -22.90 -5.57 -6.71
N PHE A 111 -23.27 -4.67 -5.80
CA PHE A 111 -23.75 -5.00 -4.46
C PHE A 111 -24.98 -4.18 -4.03
N PRO A 112 -26.14 -4.33 -4.68
CA PRO A 112 -27.35 -3.58 -4.32
C PRO A 112 -27.88 -3.92 -2.91
N ALA A 113 -27.54 -5.09 -2.38
CA ALA A 113 -28.01 -5.58 -1.08
C ALA A 113 -27.17 -5.12 0.14
N ALA A 114 -25.98 -4.54 -0.07
CA ALA A 114 -25.07 -4.11 1.01
C ALA A 114 -25.24 -2.64 1.43
N VAL A 115 -26.03 -1.88 0.67
CA VAL A 115 -26.25 -0.44 0.87
C VAL A 115 -27.14 -0.07 2.09
N PRO A 116 -28.10 -0.89 2.58
CA PRO A 116 -29.05 -0.38 3.58
C PRO A 116 -28.59 -0.45 5.05
N GLU A 117 -27.53 -1.17 5.40
CA GLU A 117 -27.10 -1.33 6.82
C GLU A 117 -25.94 -0.42 7.26
N VAL A 118 -25.22 0.21 6.32
CA VAL A 118 -24.01 0.99 6.60
C VAL A 118 -24.33 2.49 6.53
N SER A 119 -23.83 3.28 7.50
CA SER A 119 -23.97 4.74 7.47
C SER A 119 -23.40 5.30 6.16
N GLN A 120 -24.11 6.24 5.54
CA GLN A 120 -23.73 6.86 4.26
C GLN A 120 -22.28 7.38 4.30
N MET A 121 -21.84 7.90 5.43
CA MET A 121 -20.48 8.42 5.62
C MET A 121 -19.41 7.32 5.66
N SER A 122 -19.68 6.18 6.29
CA SER A 122 -18.76 5.03 6.24
C SER A 122 -18.64 4.47 4.82
N PHE A 123 -19.76 4.41 4.09
CA PHE A 123 -19.76 3.95 2.71
C PHE A 123 -18.95 4.88 1.78
N ILE A 124 -19.07 6.21 1.96
CA ILE A 124 -18.24 7.19 1.23
C ILE A 124 -16.75 7.00 1.55
N ALA A 125 -16.40 6.85 2.82
CA ALA A 125 -15.00 6.64 3.24
C ALA A 125 -14.41 5.35 2.65
N ASP A 126 -15.21 4.29 2.58
CA ASP A 126 -14.81 3.01 1.99
C ASP A 126 -14.60 3.13 0.48
N LEU A 127 -15.47 3.86 -0.22
CA LEU A 127 -15.32 4.12 -1.66
C LEU A 127 -14.09 4.96 -1.98
N LEU A 128 -13.85 6.03 -1.20
CA LEU A 128 -12.69 6.91 -1.40
C LEU A 128 -11.38 6.16 -1.12
N SER A 129 -11.31 5.38 -0.04
CA SER A 129 -10.11 4.57 0.26
C SER A 129 -9.87 3.49 -0.80
N ALA A 130 -10.93 2.83 -1.28
CA ALA A 130 -10.81 1.85 -2.37
C ALA A 130 -10.40 2.50 -3.71
N TRP A 131 -10.82 3.74 -3.96
CA TRP A 131 -10.36 4.51 -5.12
C TRP A 131 -8.90 4.93 -4.99
N GLU A 132 -8.45 5.33 -3.80
CA GLU A 132 -7.07 5.72 -3.55
C GLU A 132 -6.09 4.58 -3.89
N ILE A 133 -6.37 3.37 -3.39
CA ILE A 133 -5.55 2.16 -3.55
C ILE A 133 -5.58 1.61 -4.99
N LEU A 134 -6.55 2.01 -5.81
CA LEU A 134 -6.73 1.49 -7.16
C LEU A 134 -5.52 1.83 -8.07
N PRO A 135 -4.98 0.85 -8.84
CA PRO A 135 -3.87 1.10 -9.75
C PRO A 135 -4.18 2.18 -10.80
N PRO A 136 -3.20 3.02 -11.19
CA PRO A 136 -3.41 4.14 -12.11
C PRO A 136 -4.02 3.71 -13.45
N ARG A 137 -3.59 2.56 -14.00
CA ARG A 137 -4.14 1.99 -15.23
C ARG A 137 -5.66 1.75 -15.17
N LYS A 138 -6.18 1.28 -14.03
CA LYS A 138 -7.63 1.07 -13.86
C LYS A 138 -8.38 2.39 -13.70
N LYS A 139 -7.77 3.39 -13.05
CA LYS A 139 -8.33 4.75 -12.96
C LYS A 139 -8.50 5.37 -14.36
N GLU A 140 -7.52 5.19 -15.23
CA GLU A 140 -7.57 5.62 -16.64
C GLU A 140 -8.68 4.93 -17.43
N GLU A 141 -8.88 3.63 -17.24
CA GLU A 141 -9.98 2.88 -17.87
C GLU A 141 -11.36 3.41 -17.44
N TYR A 142 -11.54 3.74 -16.16
CA TYR A 142 -12.79 4.34 -15.67
C TYR A 142 -12.99 5.78 -16.18
N GLU A 143 -11.93 6.58 -16.28
CA GLU A 143 -12.01 7.93 -16.83
C GLU A 143 -12.33 7.90 -18.34
N ALA A 144 -11.72 6.99 -19.10
CA ALA A 144 -12.03 6.81 -20.52
C ALA A 144 -13.50 6.42 -20.75
N PHE A 145 -14.07 5.62 -19.84
CA PHE A 145 -15.50 5.29 -19.89
C PHE A 145 -16.38 6.48 -19.52
N ALA A 146 -15.99 7.28 -18.52
CA ALA A 146 -16.67 8.52 -18.17
C ALA A 146 -16.67 9.51 -19.35
N GLU A 147 -15.54 9.66 -20.04
CA GLU A 147 -15.42 10.44 -21.27
C GLU A 147 -16.35 9.93 -22.38
N SER A 148 -16.40 8.62 -22.61
CA SER A 148 -17.30 8.01 -23.59
C SER A 148 -18.78 8.32 -23.31
N ILE A 149 -19.17 8.34 -22.04
CA ILE A 149 -20.52 8.68 -21.59
C ILE A 149 -20.80 10.17 -21.80
N ARG A 150 -19.87 11.05 -21.40
CA ARG A 150 -20.00 12.51 -21.60
C ARG A 150 -20.18 12.85 -23.08
N ASN A 151 -19.35 12.27 -23.94
CA ASN A 151 -19.35 12.51 -25.39
C ASN A 151 -20.60 11.96 -26.08
N SER A 152 -21.16 10.84 -25.59
CA SER A 152 -22.41 10.27 -26.12
C SER A 152 -23.63 11.13 -25.78
N SER A 153 -23.60 11.93 -24.70
CA SER A 153 -24.67 12.88 -24.35
C SER A 153 -24.61 14.18 -25.15
N SER A 154 -23.46 14.45 -25.78
CA SER A 154 -23.15 15.66 -26.56
C SER A 154 -23.28 15.40 -28.07
N GLY A 155 -24.29 14.66 -28.49
CA GLY A 155 -24.69 14.59 -29.88
C GLY A 155 -25.39 15.88 -30.33
N SER A 156 -24.66 16.98 -30.43
CA SER A 156 -24.90 18.13 -31.33
C SER A 156 -24.07 19.34 -30.90
N CYS A 157 -22.87 19.50 -31.47
CA CYS A 157 -22.44 20.73 -32.15
C CYS A 157 -20.98 20.59 -32.64
N LEU A 158 -20.82 20.62 -33.96
CA LEU A 158 -19.58 20.84 -34.71
C LEU A 158 -19.20 22.33 -34.67
N GLY A 159 -17.89 22.60 -34.61
CA GLY A 159 -17.22 23.89 -34.91
C GLY A 159 -15.91 24.00 -34.11
N GLN A 160 -14.71 23.77 -34.69
CA GLN A 160 -13.89 24.72 -35.48
C GLN A 160 -13.71 26.08 -34.76
N ASN A 161 -12.53 26.70 -34.56
CA ASN A 161 -11.16 26.55 -35.06
C ASN A 161 -10.17 27.20 -34.06
N ASP A 162 -8.88 27.04 -34.37
CA ASP A 162 -7.66 27.64 -33.83
C ASP A 162 -7.72 29.14 -33.45
N ASP A 163 -6.89 29.55 -32.48
CA ASP A 163 -5.86 30.55 -32.74
C ASP A 163 -4.78 30.62 -31.63
N GLN A 164 -3.55 30.82 -32.10
CA GLN A 164 -2.32 30.96 -31.31
C GLN A 164 -2.23 32.33 -30.63
N SER A 165 -1.61 32.41 -29.44
CA SER A 165 -0.72 33.55 -29.14
C SER A 165 0.29 33.17 -28.07
N SER A 166 1.55 33.43 -28.41
CA SER A 166 2.79 33.17 -27.70
C SER A 166 3.11 34.20 -26.59
N THR A 167 4.09 33.83 -25.76
CA THR A 167 5.23 34.66 -25.26
C THR A 167 5.36 34.75 -23.73
N ASP A 168 6.26 33.93 -23.20
CA ASP A 168 7.33 34.16 -22.22
C ASP A 168 7.15 34.97 -20.91
N LEU A 169 7.50 34.23 -19.83
CA LEU A 169 8.35 34.59 -18.68
C LEU A 169 7.87 35.69 -17.72
N MET A 170 7.43 35.28 -16.52
CA MET A 170 8.00 35.68 -15.22
C MET A 170 7.52 34.73 -14.11
N ASP A 171 8.47 34.20 -13.32
CA ASP A 171 8.31 33.29 -12.17
C ASP A 171 7.67 33.98 -10.94
N GLU A 172 6.42 34.42 -11.05
CA GLU A 172 5.73 35.13 -9.95
C GLU A 172 4.23 34.80 -9.85
N ASP A 173 3.79 33.54 -10.04
CA ASP A 173 2.35 33.28 -9.92
C ASP A 173 1.95 31.86 -9.49
N ASN A 174 2.88 31.05 -8.94
CA ASN A 174 2.57 29.65 -8.66
C ASN A 174 1.49 29.46 -7.56
N SER A 175 1.35 30.42 -6.65
CA SER A 175 0.37 30.42 -5.56
C SER A 175 -1.03 30.87 -6.02
N THR A 176 -1.08 31.73 -7.03
CA THR A 176 -2.30 32.46 -7.43
C THR A 176 -3.18 31.64 -8.36
N TRP A 177 -2.58 30.81 -9.22
CA TRP A 177 -3.33 29.85 -10.02
C TRP A 177 -3.80 28.66 -9.19
N GLU A 178 -3.01 28.19 -8.20
CA GLU A 178 -3.40 27.06 -7.34
C GLU A 178 -4.57 27.45 -6.42
N SER A 179 -4.58 28.68 -5.89
CA SER A 179 -5.70 29.19 -5.08
C SER A 179 -7.01 29.31 -5.88
N ARG A 180 -6.93 29.75 -7.14
CA ARG A 180 -8.08 29.79 -8.06
C ARG A 180 -8.56 28.38 -8.38
N ALA A 181 -7.62 27.47 -8.68
CA ALA A 181 -7.92 26.08 -8.97
C ALA A 181 -8.57 25.37 -7.77
N TYR A 182 -8.09 25.62 -6.56
CA TYR A 182 -8.67 25.07 -5.34
C TYR A 182 -10.09 25.59 -5.09
N SER A 183 -10.34 26.87 -5.36
CA SER A 183 -11.70 27.46 -5.25
C SER A 183 -12.67 26.84 -6.25
N SER A 184 -12.23 26.64 -7.50
CA SER A 184 -13.00 25.92 -8.52
C SER A 184 -13.24 24.46 -8.11
N PHE A 185 -12.22 23.79 -7.56
CA PHE A 185 -12.33 22.43 -7.03
C PHE A 185 -13.32 22.33 -5.85
N LEU A 186 -13.33 23.30 -4.93
CA LEU A 186 -14.30 23.29 -3.82
C LEU A 186 -15.75 23.37 -4.29
N ARG A 187 -16.01 24.03 -5.41
CA ARG A 187 -17.35 24.14 -5.99
C ARG A 187 -17.68 22.94 -6.86
N GLU A 188 -16.78 22.57 -7.77
CA GLU A 188 -17.01 21.52 -8.77
C GLU A 188 -16.81 20.12 -8.20
N GLY A 189 -15.79 19.91 -7.36
CA GLY A 189 -15.57 18.66 -6.63
C GLY A 189 -16.77 18.33 -5.74
N ARG A 190 -17.35 19.34 -5.08
CA ARG A 190 -18.60 19.17 -4.34
C ARG A 190 -19.72 18.68 -5.24
N GLN A 191 -19.96 19.36 -6.36
CA GLN A 191 -21.02 18.99 -7.30
C GLN A 191 -20.81 17.58 -7.87
N GLN A 192 -19.56 17.19 -8.15
CA GLN A 192 -19.21 15.85 -8.62
C GLN A 192 -19.44 14.77 -7.56
N LEU A 193 -19.13 15.07 -6.30
CA LEU A 193 -19.35 14.17 -5.17
C LEU A 193 -20.85 14.05 -4.85
N GLU A 194 -21.58 15.16 -4.83
CA GLU A 194 -23.03 15.20 -4.62
C GLU A 194 -23.78 14.48 -5.75
N ALA A 195 -23.33 14.64 -6.99
CA ALA A 195 -23.85 13.87 -8.11
C ALA A 195 -23.73 12.37 -7.86
N SER A 196 -22.61 11.92 -7.29
CA SER A 196 -22.29 10.49 -7.11
C SER A 196 -22.91 9.86 -5.87
N VAL A 197 -23.13 10.63 -4.80
CA VAL A 197 -23.53 10.09 -3.48
C VAL A 197 -24.76 10.77 -2.87
N GLY A 198 -25.36 11.71 -3.59
CA GLY A 198 -26.49 12.50 -3.12
C GLY A 198 -26.07 13.74 -2.31
N PRO A 199 -27.04 14.52 -1.80
CA PRO A 199 -26.79 15.83 -1.20
C PRO A 199 -25.85 15.73 0.03
N LEU A 200 -24.80 16.56 0.04
CA LEU A 200 -23.84 16.66 1.13
C LEU A 200 -24.06 17.93 1.96
N LYS A 201 -23.78 17.83 3.26
CA LYS A 201 -23.70 19.00 4.13
C LYS A 201 -22.37 19.73 3.89
N ASP A 202 -22.42 21.06 3.97
CA ASP A 202 -21.24 21.93 3.78
C ASP A 202 -20.11 21.58 4.76
N SER A 203 -20.44 21.22 6.00
CA SER A 203 -19.46 20.81 7.02
C SER A 203 -18.66 19.57 6.63
N ASP A 204 -19.32 18.61 5.99
CA ASP A 204 -18.74 17.31 5.68
C ASP A 204 -17.83 17.45 4.45
N TRP A 205 -18.27 18.21 3.44
CA TRP A 205 -17.44 18.52 2.27
C TRP A 205 -16.17 19.27 2.63
N LEU A 206 -16.27 20.32 3.47
CA LEU A 206 -15.10 21.10 3.88
C LEU A 206 -14.08 20.28 4.69
N SER A 207 -14.51 19.19 5.34
CA SER A 207 -13.61 18.28 6.05
C SER A 207 -12.86 17.30 5.13
N ILE A 208 -13.40 17.02 3.93
CA ILE A 208 -12.87 16.04 2.97
C ILE A 208 -12.03 16.74 1.90
N ALA A 209 -12.49 17.89 1.41
CA ALA A 209 -11.91 18.59 0.26
C ALA A 209 -10.40 18.87 0.36
N PRO A 210 -9.82 19.24 1.52
CA PRO A 210 -8.37 19.44 1.61
C PRO A 210 -7.56 18.17 1.31
N LYS A 211 -8.00 17.03 1.85
CA LYS A 211 -7.35 15.73 1.64
C LYS A 211 -7.50 15.26 0.19
N GLU A 212 -8.67 15.47 -0.38
CA GLU A 212 -8.93 15.13 -1.77
C GLU A 212 -8.10 16.00 -2.73
N TRP A 213 -7.97 17.30 -2.46
CA TRP A 213 -7.10 18.20 -3.22
C TRP A 213 -5.62 17.81 -3.18
N GLU A 214 -5.14 17.29 -2.06
CA GLU A 214 -3.77 16.79 -1.92
C GLU A 214 -3.57 15.47 -2.69
N SER A 215 -4.62 14.66 -2.82
CA SER A 215 -4.56 13.35 -3.50
C SER A 215 -4.55 13.44 -5.03
N ILE A 216 -5.01 14.56 -5.61
CA ILE A 216 -5.07 14.74 -7.06
C ILE A 216 -3.76 15.24 -7.66
N THR A 217 -3.49 14.80 -8.89
CA THR A 217 -2.23 15.11 -9.58
C THR A 217 -2.15 16.58 -10.02
N LEU A 218 -0.93 17.10 -10.19
CA LEU A 218 -0.68 18.44 -10.75
C LEU A 218 -1.39 18.67 -12.09
N ARG A 219 -1.52 17.64 -12.94
CA ARG A 219 -2.25 17.72 -14.21
C ARG A 219 -3.75 17.95 -13.98
N GLN A 220 -4.35 17.28 -13.00
CA GLN A 220 -5.75 17.47 -12.62
C GLN A 220 -5.98 18.83 -11.96
N LYS A 221 -5.09 19.26 -11.07
CA LYS A 221 -5.14 20.61 -10.47
C LYS A 221 -5.14 21.72 -11.53
N ARG A 222 -4.36 21.57 -12.61
CA ARG A 222 -4.34 22.50 -13.74
C ARG A 222 -5.63 22.52 -14.58
N VAL A 223 -6.48 21.49 -14.50
CA VAL A 223 -7.79 21.54 -15.18
C VAL A 223 -8.70 22.54 -14.47
N TYR A 224 -8.69 22.53 -13.13
CA TYR A 224 -9.44 23.49 -12.32
C TYR A 224 -8.94 24.93 -12.41
N SER A 225 -7.73 25.15 -12.94
CA SER A 225 -7.16 26.48 -13.15
C SER A 225 -7.48 27.10 -14.51
N ARG A 226 -8.10 26.35 -15.43
CA ARG A 226 -8.34 26.75 -16.84
C ARG A 226 -9.79 27.15 -17.14
N GLN A 227 -10.64 27.24 -16.11
CA GLN A 227 -12.07 27.58 -16.21
C GLN A 227 -12.34 28.99 -15.68
#